data_AF-A0A7J7X8S0-F1
#
_entry.id   AF-A0A7J7X8S0-F1
#
_cell.length_a   1.000
_cell.length_b   1.000
_cell.length_c   1.000
_cell.angle_alpha   90.00
_cell.angle_beta   90.00
_cell.angle_gamma   90.00
#
_symmetry.space_group_name_H-M   'P 1'
#
loop_
_entity.id
_entity.type
_entity.pdbx_description
1 polymer ?
#
loop_
_entity_poly.entity_id
_entity_poly.type
_entity_poly.pdbx_seq_one_letter_code
_entity_poly.pdbx_strand_id
1 'polypeptide(L)'
;MTTAGAPGALPAGTSVSSLHEALDQCMTALDLFLTNQFSEALSYLKPRTKESMYHSLTYATILEMQAMMTFDPQDILLAGNMMKEAQLLCQRHRKKSSVTDSFSNLVHRPTMDQFTEEEIHAEVCYAECLLQRAALTFLQDENMVSFIKGGIKVRNSYQTYKELDSLVQSSQYFKGENHSHFEGGVKLGVGAFNLTLSMLPTRILRLLEFVGFSGNKDYGLLQLEEGASGHSFRAVLCVMLLLCYHTFLTFVLGTGNVNIEEAEKLLKPYLKRYPKGAIFLFFAGRIEAIKGNVDAAIRRFEECCEAQQHWKQFHHMCYWELMWCFTYKGQWKMAYFYADLLSKENSWSKVG
;
A
#
# COMPACT_ATOMS: atom_id res chain seq x y z
N MET A 1 25.37 5.32 16.14
CA MET A 1 25.79 3.91 16.22
C MET A 1 25.10 3.28 17.42
N THR A 2 24.02 2.56 17.14
CA THR A 2 23.44 1.49 17.96
C THR A 2 22.90 0.53 16.92
N THR A 3 23.71 -0.47 16.54
CA THR A 3 23.21 -1.61 15.77
C THR A 3 22.27 -2.37 16.71
N ALA A 4 20.99 -2.02 16.68
CA ALA A 4 19.96 -2.90 17.22
C ALA A 4 20.15 -4.24 16.48
N GLY A 5 20.49 -5.29 17.22
CA GLY A 5 20.62 -6.63 16.63
C GLY A 5 19.32 -6.97 15.90
N ALA A 6 19.45 -7.66 14.77
CA ALA A 6 18.29 -8.12 14.03
C ALA A 6 17.34 -8.88 14.99
N PRO A 7 16.03 -8.60 14.96
CA PRO A 7 15.09 -9.30 15.83
C PRO A 7 15.20 -10.81 15.58
N GLY A 8 15.25 -11.58 16.66
CA GLY A 8 15.33 -13.05 16.57
C GLY A 8 14.14 -13.61 15.78
N ALA A 9 14.35 -14.72 15.06
CA ALA A 9 13.28 -15.37 14.32
C ALA A 9 12.11 -15.75 15.24
N LEU A 10 10.87 -15.51 14.78
CA LEU A 10 9.68 -15.87 15.54
C LEU A 10 9.63 -17.39 15.76
N PRO A 11 9.40 -17.86 17.00
CA PRO A 11 9.31 -19.29 17.29
C PRO A 11 8.13 -19.91 16.54
N ALA A 12 8.36 -21.07 15.92
CA ALA A 12 7.30 -21.86 15.31
C ALA A 12 6.54 -22.63 16.41
N GLY A 13 5.20 -22.50 16.45
CA GLY A 13 4.34 -23.34 17.29
C GLY A 13 4.09 -22.88 18.73
N THR A 14 4.39 -21.63 19.09
CA THR A 14 3.87 -21.02 20.34
C THR A 14 2.37 -20.70 20.20
N SER A 15 1.64 -20.62 21.32
CA SER A 15 0.21 -20.28 21.36
C SER A 15 -0.13 -19.10 20.45
N VAL A 16 -1.34 -19.11 19.86
CA VAL A 16 -1.88 -18.01 19.04
C VAL A 16 -1.53 -16.69 19.71
N SER A 17 -0.70 -15.87 19.05
CA SER A 17 -0.38 -14.54 19.58
C SER A 17 -1.64 -13.72 19.65
N SER A 18 -1.75 -12.90 20.70
CA SER A 18 -2.79 -11.88 20.74
C SER A 18 -2.72 -10.99 19.49
N LEU A 19 -3.85 -10.38 19.14
CA LEU A 19 -3.92 -9.41 18.05
C LEU A 19 -2.85 -8.31 18.19
N HIS A 20 -2.64 -7.85 19.43
CA HIS A 20 -1.63 -6.86 19.79
C HIS A 20 -0.20 -7.33 19.46
N GLU A 21 0.19 -8.51 19.94
CA GLU A 21 1.50 -9.09 19.63
C GLU A 21 1.70 -9.29 18.13
N ALA A 22 0.65 -9.71 17.40
CA ALA A 22 0.73 -9.89 15.97
C ALA A 22 0.97 -8.57 15.21
N LEU A 23 0.34 -7.48 15.66
CA LEU A 23 0.54 -6.14 15.11
C LEU A 23 1.96 -5.63 15.38
N ASP A 24 2.47 -5.80 16.59
CA ASP A 24 3.85 -5.40 16.95
C ASP A 24 4.90 -6.16 16.14
N GLN A 25 4.68 -7.46 15.94
CA GLN A 25 5.54 -8.29 15.09
C GLN A 25 5.49 -7.80 13.64
N CYS A 26 4.32 -7.48 13.11
CA CYS A 26 4.20 -6.95 11.74
C CYS A 26 4.80 -5.55 11.60
N MET A 27 4.71 -4.69 12.63
CA MET A 27 5.40 -3.40 12.68
C MET A 27 6.93 -3.56 12.64
N THR A 28 7.46 -4.55 13.35
CA THR A 28 8.88 -4.90 13.30
C THR A 28 9.30 -5.35 11.89
N ALA A 29 8.51 -6.20 11.25
CA ALA A 29 8.76 -6.63 9.87
C ALA A 29 8.70 -5.45 8.88
N LEU A 30 7.79 -4.51 9.10
CA LEU A 30 7.70 -3.28 8.33
C LEU A 30 8.95 -2.41 8.51
N ASP A 31 9.49 -2.28 9.72
CA ASP A 31 10.76 -1.59 9.98
C ASP A 31 11.93 -2.25 9.24
N LEU A 32 12.00 -3.59 9.21
CA LEU A 32 12.99 -4.32 8.41
C LEU A 32 12.83 -4.00 6.92
N PHE A 33 11.62 -4.05 6.40
CA PHE A 33 11.34 -3.73 4.99
C PHE A 33 11.74 -2.29 4.64
N LEU A 34 11.37 -1.31 5.46
CA LEU A 34 11.66 0.11 5.25
C LEU A 34 13.14 0.47 5.44
N THR A 35 13.93 -0.43 6.04
CA THR A 35 15.40 -0.34 6.13
C THR A 35 16.12 -1.17 5.06
N ASN A 36 15.40 -1.59 4.01
CA ASN A 36 15.87 -2.40 2.89
C ASN A 36 16.29 -3.84 3.24
N GLN A 37 15.92 -4.35 4.42
CA GLN A 37 16.13 -5.74 4.85
C GLN A 37 14.95 -6.61 4.41
N PHE A 38 14.73 -6.68 3.09
CA PHE A 38 13.54 -7.29 2.49
C PHE A 38 13.43 -8.80 2.78
N SER A 39 14.54 -9.53 2.66
CA SER A 39 14.59 -10.97 2.88
C SER A 39 14.42 -11.34 4.35
N GLU A 40 14.94 -10.51 5.25
CA GLU A 40 14.79 -10.63 6.69
C GLU A 40 13.33 -10.39 7.09
N ALA A 41 12.69 -9.35 6.54
CA ALA A 41 11.26 -9.08 6.78
C ALA A 41 10.37 -10.27 6.38
N LEU A 42 10.59 -10.82 5.18
CA LEU A 42 9.85 -12.01 4.71
C LEU A 42 10.13 -13.22 5.59
N SER A 43 11.39 -13.47 5.93
CA SER A 43 11.79 -14.61 6.77
C SER A 43 11.23 -14.51 8.18
N TYR A 44 11.15 -13.30 8.73
CA TYR A 44 10.59 -13.01 10.04
C TYR A 44 9.07 -13.29 10.09
N LEU A 45 8.34 -12.92 9.04
CA LEU A 45 6.88 -13.12 8.96
C LEU A 45 6.47 -14.56 8.65
N LYS A 46 7.28 -15.28 7.86
CA LYS A 46 6.95 -16.59 7.28
C LYS A 46 6.42 -17.64 8.27
N PRO A 47 6.94 -17.78 9.50
CA PRO A 47 6.48 -18.81 10.43
C PRO A 47 5.01 -18.70 10.83
N ARG A 48 4.42 -17.49 10.81
CA ARG A 48 3.07 -17.24 11.35
C ARG A 48 2.04 -16.89 10.28
N THR A 49 2.38 -17.02 9.00
CA THR A 49 1.48 -16.68 7.87
C THR A 49 0.22 -17.56 7.82
N LYS A 50 0.24 -18.74 8.42
CA LYS A 50 -0.94 -19.63 8.45
C LYS A 50 -1.85 -19.43 9.67
N GLU A 51 -1.37 -18.69 10.67
CA GLU A 51 -1.99 -18.57 11.99
C GLU A 51 -2.55 -17.17 12.25
N SER A 52 -1.89 -16.12 11.73
CA SER A 52 -2.25 -14.73 12.01
C SER A 52 -2.60 -13.98 10.72
N MET A 53 -3.78 -13.34 10.72
CA MET A 53 -4.28 -12.57 9.58
C MET A 53 -3.31 -11.45 9.17
N TYR A 54 -2.69 -10.77 10.15
CA TYR A 54 -1.75 -9.68 9.90
C TYR A 54 -0.42 -10.17 9.33
N HIS A 55 0.13 -11.27 9.86
CA HIS A 55 1.35 -11.86 9.31
C HIS A 55 1.13 -12.33 7.87
N SER A 56 0.01 -13.01 7.63
CA SER A 56 -0.34 -13.50 6.29
C SER A 56 -0.50 -12.36 5.30
N LEU A 57 -1.25 -11.31 5.68
CA LEU A 57 -1.49 -10.14 4.84
C LEU A 57 -0.19 -9.40 4.57
N THR A 58 0.59 -9.07 5.61
CA THR A 58 1.85 -8.33 5.47
C THR A 58 2.84 -9.07 4.56
N TYR A 59 3.00 -10.39 4.78
CA TYR A 59 3.85 -11.22 3.94
C TYR A 59 3.39 -11.22 2.48
N ALA A 60 2.09 -11.40 2.25
CA ALA A 60 1.51 -11.39 0.90
C ALA A 60 1.64 -10.01 0.22
N THR A 61 1.46 -8.92 0.96
CA THR A 61 1.62 -7.55 0.46
C THR A 61 3.06 -7.26 0.05
N ILE A 62 4.07 -7.72 0.81
CA ILE A 62 5.48 -7.55 0.42
C ILE A 62 5.78 -8.31 -0.88
N LEU A 63 5.26 -9.53 -1.02
CA LEU A 63 5.41 -10.31 -2.26
C LEU A 63 4.66 -9.68 -3.44
N GLU A 64 3.51 -9.07 -3.20
CA GLU A 64 2.78 -8.33 -4.23
C GLU A 64 3.54 -7.10 -4.68
N MET A 65 4.16 -6.34 -3.78
CA MET A 65 5.04 -5.23 -4.14
C MET A 65 6.18 -5.71 -5.04
N GLN A 66 6.80 -6.85 -4.72
CA GLN A 66 7.81 -7.48 -5.57
C GLN A 66 7.23 -7.80 -6.95
N ALA A 67 6.09 -8.50 -7.02
CA ALA A 67 5.44 -8.88 -8.27
C ALA A 67 5.07 -7.68 -9.16
N MET A 68 4.54 -6.61 -8.57
CA MET A 68 4.21 -5.37 -9.28
C MET A 68 5.45 -4.64 -9.80
N MET A 69 6.60 -4.82 -9.15
CA MET A 69 7.85 -4.21 -9.60
C MET A 69 8.60 -5.07 -10.60
N THR A 70 8.58 -6.39 -10.49
CA THR A 70 9.32 -7.29 -11.39
C THR A 70 8.54 -7.57 -12.67
N PHE A 71 7.21 -7.57 -12.59
CA PHE A 71 6.32 -8.14 -13.61
C PHE A 71 6.69 -9.58 -14.00
N ASP A 72 7.39 -10.30 -13.11
CA ASP A 72 7.76 -11.68 -13.35
C ASP A 72 6.53 -12.59 -13.15
N PRO A 73 6.18 -13.46 -14.11
CA PRO A 73 5.00 -14.32 -14.00
C PRO A 73 5.03 -15.24 -12.76
N GLN A 74 6.21 -15.69 -12.32
CA GLN A 74 6.36 -16.52 -11.12
C GLN A 74 6.11 -15.72 -9.85
N ASP A 75 6.63 -14.49 -9.77
CA ASP A 75 6.38 -13.58 -8.65
C ASP A 75 4.89 -13.23 -8.56
N ILE A 76 4.25 -12.91 -9.71
CA ILE A 76 2.82 -12.61 -9.80
C ILE A 76 1.97 -13.82 -9.35
N LEU A 77 2.35 -15.04 -9.77
CA LEU A 77 1.64 -16.26 -9.37
C LEU A 77 1.81 -16.54 -7.86
N LEU A 78 3.02 -16.39 -7.33
CA LEU A 78 3.32 -16.58 -5.92
C LEU A 78 2.55 -15.58 -5.05
N ALA A 79 2.62 -14.29 -5.38
CA ALA A 79 1.88 -13.23 -4.70
C ALA A 79 0.37 -13.49 -4.74
N GLY A 80 -0.17 -13.89 -5.91
CA GLY A 80 -1.58 -14.23 -6.07
C GLY A 80 -2.05 -15.40 -5.19
N ASN A 81 -1.22 -16.43 -5.05
CA ASN A 81 -1.49 -17.57 -4.18
C ASN A 81 -1.44 -17.18 -2.69
N MET A 82 -0.40 -16.46 -2.27
CA MET A 82 -0.25 -16.01 -0.88
C MET A 82 -1.35 -15.03 -0.48
N MET A 83 -1.75 -14.13 -1.37
CA MET A 83 -2.86 -13.21 -1.12
C MET A 83 -4.20 -13.94 -1.01
N LYS A 84 -4.40 -15.02 -1.80
CA LYS A 84 -5.59 -15.88 -1.67
C LYS A 84 -5.62 -16.60 -0.33
N GLU A 85 -4.49 -17.12 0.15
CA GLU A 85 -4.38 -17.74 1.48
C GLU A 85 -4.67 -16.73 2.59
N ALA A 86 -4.09 -15.52 2.52
CA ALA A 86 -4.35 -14.43 3.45
C ALA A 86 -5.83 -14.06 3.50
N GLN A 87 -6.48 -13.94 2.33
CA GLN A 87 -7.91 -13.67 2.25
C GLN A 87 -8.75 -14.77 2.93
N LEU A 88 -8.42 -16.04 2.70
CA LEU A 88 -9.12 -17.17 3.30
C LEU A 88 -8.95 -17.20 4.82
N LEU A 89 -7.77 -16.84 5.31
CA LEU A 89 -7.52 -16.69 6.75
C LEU A 89 -8.38 -15.56 7.32
N CYS A 90 -8.34 -14.36 6.76
CA CYS A 90 -9.20 -13.25 7.19
C CYS A 90 -10.68 -13.66 7.20
N GLN A 91 -11.16 -14.34 6.16
CA GLN A 91 -12.54 -14.80 6.06
C GLN A 91 -12.96 -15.77 7.18
N ARG A 92 -12.04 -16.54 7.77
CA ARG A 92 -12.35 -17.42 8.91
C ARG A 92 -12.55 -16.63 10.21
N HIS A 93 -11.83 -15.52 10.37
CA HIS A 93 -11.89 -14.65 11.54
C HIS A 93 -12.95 -13.54 11.41
N ARG A 94 -13.48 -13.30 10.20
CA ARG A 94 -14.62 -12.41 9.99
C ARG A 94 -15.88 -12.94 10.68
N LYS A 95 -16.77 -12.01 11.03
CA LYS A 95 -18.08 -12.35 11.56
C LYS A 95 -18.84 -13.23 10.57
N LYS A 96 -19.33 -14.38 11.03
CA LYS A 96 -20.21 -15.24 10.23
C LYS A 96 -21.61 -14.66 10.27
N SER A 97 -22.08 -14.08 9.19
CA SER A 97 -23.48 -13.66 9.06
C SER A 97 -24.38 -14.90 9.01
N SER A 98 -25.25 -15.07 10.01
CA SER A 98 -26.35 -16.02 9.91
C SER A 98 -27.39 -15.47 8.93
N VAL A 99 -28.08 -16.34 8.19
CA VAL A 99 -29.16 -15.96 7.24
C VAL A 99 -30.25 -15.11 7.92
N THR A 100 -30.39 -15.25 9.24
CA THR A 100 -31.29 -14.45 10.10
C THR A 100 -30.83 -13.02 10.37
N ASP A 101 -29.52 -12.74 10.38
CA ASP A 101 -28.96 -11.40 10.69
C ASP A 101 -29.11 -10.43 9.51
N SER A 102 -29.17 -10.97 8.29
CA SER A 102 -29.38 -10.18 7.06
C SER A 102 -30.76 -9.50 7.02
N PHE A 103 -31.76 -10.06 7.72
CA PHE A 103 -33.10 -9.46 7.81
C PHE A 103 -33.19 -8.35 8.87
N SER A 104 -32.38 -8.40 9.95
CA SER A 104 -32.37 -7.33 10.97
C SER A 104 -31.55 -6.11 10.53
N ASN A 105 -30.47 -6.32 9.77
CA ASN A 105 -29.61 -5.23 9.27
C ASN A 105 -30.27 -4.35 8.20
N LEU A 106 -31.40 -4.77 7.62
CA LEU A 106 -32.19 -3.93 6.72
C LEU A 106 -33.00 -2.85 7.47
N VAL A 107 -33.20 -3.04 8.79
CA VAL A 107 -34.07 -2.18 9.62
C VAL A 107 -33.27 -1.41 10.69
N HIS A 108 -32.08 -1.86 11.10
CA HIS A 108 -31.22 -1.17 12.07
C HIS A 108 -29.82 -0.95 11.50
N ARG A 109 -29.28 0.27 11.66
CA ARG A 109 -27.87 0.59 11.36
C ARG A 109 -26.96 -0.33 12.19
N PRO A 110 -25.86 -0.84 11.61
CA PRO A 110 -24.94 -1.72 12.35
C PRO A 110 -24.37 -0.97 13.55
N THR A 111 -24.62 -1.48 14.75
CA THR A 111 -24.02 -1.03 16.01
C THR A 111 -22.88 -1.96 16.40
N MET A 112 -21.86 -1.42 17.09
CA MET A 112 -20.62 -2.14 17.41
C MET A 112 -20.80 -3.30 18.40
N ASP A 113 -21.95 -3.41 19.08
CA ASP A 113 -22.36 -4.57 19.89
C ASP A 113 -22.33 -5.91 19.11
N GLN A 114 -22.09 -5.82 17.81
CA GLN A 114 -22.08 -6.91 16.86
C GLN A 114 -20.69 -7.49 16.53
N PHE A 115 -19.57 -6.86 16.92
CA PHE A 115 -18.22 -7.29 16.52
C PHE A 115 -17.24 -7.36 17.69
N THR A 116 -16.43 -8.42 17.73
CA THR A 116 -15.19 -8.45 18.51
C THR A 116 -14.09 -7.62 17.84
N GLU A 117 -13.05 -7.26 18.60
CA GLU A 117 -11.87 -6.54 18.06
C GLU A 117 -11.17 -7.37 16.96
N GLU A 118 -11.12 -8.69 17.10
CA GLU A 118 -10.51 -9.54 16.07
C GLU A 118 -11.34 -9.59 14.79
N GLU A 119 -12.67 -9.69 14.90
CA GLU A 119 -13.57 -9.72 13.74
C GLU A 119 -13.52 -8.41 12.94
N ILE A 120 -13.49 -7.25 13.61
CA ILE A 120 -13.48 -5.96 12.92
C ILE A 120 -12.13 -5.70 12.21
N HIS A 121 -11.02 -6.16 12.79
CA HIS A 121 -9.72 -6.15 12.11
C HIS A 121 -9.71 -7.12 10.91
N ALA A 122 -10.37 -8.29 11.03
CA ALA A 122 -10.50 -9.23 9.93
C ALA A 122 -11.32 -8.66 8.76
N GLU A 123 -12.34 -7.83 9.01
CA GLU A 123 -13.08 -7.11 7.96
C GLU A 123 -12.16 -6.18 7.15
N VAL A 124 -11.33 -5.36 7.81
CA VAL A 124 -10.35 -4.48 7.13
C VAL A 124 -9.33 -5.30 6.35
N CYS A 125 -8.69 -6.28 6.97
CA CYS A 125 -7.68 -7.11 6.33
C CYS A 125 -8.25 -7.87 5.12
N TYR A 126 -9.51 -8.31 5.19
CA TYR A 126 -10.20 -8.94 4.06
C TYR A 126 -10.46 -7.95 2.93
N ALA A 127 -10.91 -6.72 3.23
CA ALA A 127 -11.13 -5.68 2.23
C ALA A 127 -9.82 -5.32 1.50
N GLU A 128 -8.69 -5.29 2.21
CA GLU A 128 -7.35 -5.10 1.64
C GLU A 128 -6.95 -6.25 0.72
N CYS A 129 -7.10 -7.49 1.20
CA CYS A 129 -6.84 -8.67 0.37
C CYS A 129 -7.64 -8.61 -0.95
N LEU A 130 -8.91 -8.19 -0.92
CA LEU A 130 -9.70 -8.06 -2.13
C LEU A 130 -9.13 -7.04 -3.12
N LEU A 131 -8.69 -5.89 -2.63
CA LEU A 131 -8.13 -4.83 -3.47
C LEU A 131 -6.81 -5.27 -4.11
N GLN A 132 -5.92 -5.83 -3.31
CA GLN A 132 -4.63 -6.37 -3.74
C GLN A 132 -4.79 -7.53 -4.75
N ARG A 133 -5.72 -8.45 -4.48
CA ARG A 133 -6.06 -9.50 -5.46
C ARG A 133 -6.65 -8.95 -6.75
N ALA A 134 -7.39 -7.85 -6.70
CA ALA A 134 -7.90 -7.21 -7.91
C ALA A 134 -6.74 -6.66 -8.75
N ALA A 135 -5.79 -5.96 -8.11
CA ALA A 135 -4.58 -5.45 -8.77
C ALA A 135 -3.81 -6.59 -9.46
N LEU A 136 -3.50 -7.68 -8.76
CA LEU A 136 -2.84 -8.85 -9.35
C LEU A 136 -3.66 -9.50 -10.48
N THR A 137 -5.00 -9.53 -10.38
CA THR A 137 -5.85 -10.08 -11.44
C THR A 137 -5.73 -9.28 -12.73
N PHE A 138 -5.60 -7.95 -12.63
CA PHE A 138 -5.41 -7.09 -13.80
C PHE A 138 -4.03 -7.22 -14.44
N LEU A 139 -3.03 -7.75 -13.70
CA LEU A 139 -1.68 -8.02 -14.21
C LEU A 139 -1.52 -9.41 -14.84
N GLN A 140 -2.38 -10.37 -14.49
CA GLN A 140 -2.21 -11.78 -14.90
C GLN A 140 -2.74 -12.11 -16.30
N ASP A 141 -3.87 -11.53 -16.70
CA ASP A 141 -4.53 -11.89 -17.97
C ASP A 141 -5.47 -10.77 -18.43
N GLU A 142 -5.35 -10.36 -19.70
CA GLU A 142 -6.19 -9.32 -20.32
C GLU A 142 -7.58 -9.80 -20.74
N ASN A 143 -7.99 -11.01 -20.33
CA ASN A 143 -9.28 -11.54 -20.73
C ASN A 143 -10.45 -10.91 -19.95
N MET A 144 -11.61 -10.79 -20.61
CA MET A 144 -12.80 -10.14 -20.06
C MET A 144 -13.29 -10.77 -18.75
N VAL A 145 -13.06 -12.08 -18.55
CA VAL A 145 -13.45 -12.78 -17.33
C VAL A 145 -12.59 -12.33 -16.14
N SER A 146 -11.29 -12.19 -16.31
CA SER A 146 -10.37 -11.65 -15.30
C SER A 146 -10.74 -10.21 -14.95
N PHE A 147 -11.07 -9.38 -15.94
CA PHE A 147 -11.54 -8.01 -15.71
C PHE A 147 -12.81 -7.95 -14.85
N ILE A 148 -13.83 -8.76 -15.16
CA ILE A 148 -15.07 -8.84 -14.37
C ILE A 148 -14.78 -9.32 -12.95
N LYS A 149 -13.96 -10.37 -12.79
CA LYS A 149 -13.58 -10.89 -11.47
C LYS A 149 -12.82 -9.85 -10.64
N GLY A 150 -11.94 -9.08 -11.25
CA GLY A 150 -11.25 -7.96 -10.63
C GLY A 150 -12.23 -6.88 -10.17
N GLY A 151 -13.11 -6.43 -11.07
CA GLY A 151 -14.14 -5.43 -10.76
C GLY A 151 -15.06 -5.81 -9.60
N ILE A 152 -15.49 -7.08 -9.52
CA ILE A 152 -16.29 -7.57 -8.38
C ILE A 152 -15.51 -7.46 -7.06
N LYS A 153 -14.21 -7.77 -7.04
CA LYS A 153 -13.38 -7.64 -5.83
C LYS A 153 -13.24 -6.18 -5.40
N VAL A 154 -12.98 -5.28 -6.35
CA VAL A 154 -12.93 -3.84 -6.10
C VAL A 154 -14.23 -3.34 -5.48
N ARG A 155 -15.38 -3.74 -6.04
CA ARG A 155 -16.71 -3.38 -5.51
C ARG A 155 -16.93 -3.89 -4.09
N ASN A 156 -16.61 -5.15 -3.82
CA ASN A 156 -16.79 -5.74 -2.49
C ASN A 156 -15.87 -5.07 -1.46
N SER A 157 -14.62 -4.75 -1.84
CA SER A 157 -13.69 -4.00 -0.99
C SER A 157 -14.24 -2.61 -0.68
N TYR A 158 -14.67 -1.87 -1.70
CA TYR A 158 -15.26 -0.53 -1.54
C TYR A 158 -16.47 -0.52 -0.61
N GLN A 159 -17.40 -1.46 -0.80
CA GLN A 159 -18.59 -1.57 0.05
C GLN A 159 -18.23 -1.87 1.51
N THR A 160 -17.26 -2.77 1.73
CA THR A 160 -16.76 -3.09 3.08
C THR A 160 -16.18 -1.84 3.74
N TYR A 161 -15.32 -1.08 3.04
CA TYR A 161 -14.77 0.16 3.60
C TYR A 161 -15.83 1.21 3.91
N LYS A 162 -16.86 1.35 3.08
CA LYS A 162 -17.97 2.29 3.33
C LYS A 162 -18.75 1.93 4.59
N GLU A 163 -18.96 0.64 4.84
CA GLU A 163 -19.60 0.14 6.06
C GLU A 163 -18.72 0.40 7.29
N LEU A 164 -17.42 0.13 7.18
CA LEU A 164 -16.47 0.37 8.27
C LEU A 164 -16.28 1.86 8.58
N ASP A 165 -16.25 2.73 7.56
CA ASP A 165 -16.22 4.19 7.74
C ASP A 165 -17.45 4.69 8.51
N SER A 166 -18.63 4.20 8.12
CA SER A 166 -19.88 4.53 8.81
C SER A 166 -19.87 4.09 10.28
N LEU A 167 -19.21 2.96 10.58
CA LEU A 167 -19.05 2.45 11.94
C LEU A 167 -18.06 3.31 12.76
N VAL A 168 -16.92 3.69 12.17
CA VAL A 168 -15.92 4.58 12.81
C VAL A 168 -16.53 5.94 13.14
N GLN A 169 -17.40 6.47 12.30
CA GLN A 169 -18.09 7.75 12.52
C GLN A 169 -19.22 7.67 13.56
N SER A 170 -19.62 6.46 13.97
CA SER A 170 -20.70 6.30 14.94
C SER A 170 -20.24 6.64 16.36
N SER A 171 -21.09 7.36 17.12
CA SER A 171 -20.80 7.75 18.51
C SER A 171 -20.80 6.59 19.51
N GLN A 172 -21.19 5.39 19.07
CA GLN A 172 -21.30 4.16 19.88
C GLN A 172 -20.07 3.26 19.72
N TYR A 173 -19.00 3.75 19.09
CA TYR A 173 -17.80 2.97 18.86
C TYR A 173 -16.90 2.89 20.11
N PHE A 174 -16.64 1.69 20.61
CA PHE A 174 -15.70 1.45 21.72
C PHE A 174 -14.27 1.30 21.20
N LYS A 175 -13.35 2.13 21.71
CA LYS A 175 -11.94 2.12 21.33
C LYS A 175 -11.18 1.07 22.14
N GLY A 176 -11.03 -0.12 21.57
CA GLY A 176 -10.12 -1.16 22.07
C GLY A 176 -8.65 -0.74 22.02
N GLU A 177 -7.77 -1.57 22.58
CA GLU A 177 -6.33 -1.30 22.65
C GLU A 177 -5.69 -1.14 21.26
N ASN A 178 -6.13 -1.94 20.28
CA ASN A 178 -5.56 -1.95 18.93
C ASN A 178 -6.37 -1.09 17.94
N HIS A 179 -7.32 -0.29 18.45
CA HIS A 179 -8.25 0.49 17.63
C HIS A 179 -7.54 1.40 16.61
N SER A 180 -6.40 2.01 16.97
CA SER A 180 -5.66 2.88 16.06
C SER A 180 -5.21 2.17 14.78
N HIS A 181 -4.92 0.87 14.85
CA HIS A 181 -4.55 0.05 13.69
C HIS A 181 -5.74 -0.28 12.78
N PHE A 182 -6.92 -0.44 13.37
CA PHE A 182 -8.19 -0.57 12.63
C PHE A 182 -8.56 0.74 11.96
N GLU A 183 -8.64 1.84 12.72
CA GLU A 183 -9.00 3.17 12.22
C GLU A 183 -8.04 3.61 11.10
N GLY A 184 -6.74 3.41 11.29
CA GLY A 184 -5.73 3.69 10.25
C GLY A 184 -5.94 2.87 8.97
N GLY A 185 -6.42 1.63 9.06
CA GLY A 185 -6.76 0.82 7.89
C GLY A 185 -8.03 1.26 7.18
N VAL A 186 -9.06 1.66 7.92
CA VAL A 186 -10.26 2.27 7.34
C VAL A 186 -9.89 3.56 6.61
N LYS A 187 -9.12 4.44 7.25
CA LYS A 187 -8.61 5.68 6.66
C LYS A 187 -7.82 5.46 5.37
N LEU A 188 -6.93 4.46 5.36
CA LEU A 188 -6.19 4.05 4.16
C LEU A 188 -7.15 3.70 3.01
N GLY A 189 -8.09 2.77 3.25
CA GLY A 189 -8.98 2.29 2.21
C GLY A 189 -9.96 3.34 1.71
N VAL A 190 -10.64 4.03 2.63
CA VAL A 190 -11.59 5.11 2.31
C VAL A 190 -10.89 6.24 1.57
N GLY A 191 -9.71 6.63 2.06
CA GLY A 191 -8.87 7.65 1.44
C GLY A 191 -8.46 7.27 0.02
N ALA A 192 -7.92 6.07 -0.17
CA ALA A 192 -7.49 5.56 -1.46
C ALA A 192 -8.65 5.48 -2.47
N PHE A 193 -9.82 4.95 -2.07
CA PHE A 193 -10.99 4.85 -2.95
C PHE A 193 -11.51 6.23 -3.36
N ASN A 194 -11.71 7.12 -2.39
CA ASN A 194 -12.24 8.46 -2.66
C ASN A 194 -11.31 9.26 -3.58
N LEU A 195 -10.00 9.22 -3.29
CA LEU A 195 -9.00 9.89 -4.11
C LEU A 195 -8.98 9.31 -5.52
N THR A 196 -8.83 7.99 -5.66
CA THR A 196 -8.73 7.33 -6.97
C THR A 196 -9.97 7.56 -7.83
N LEU A 197 -11.17 7.38 -7.27
CA LEU A 197 -12.42 7.60 -7.98
C LEU A 197 -12.60 9.05 -8.42
N SER A 198 -12.19 10.01 -7.58
CA SER A 198 -12.28 11.45 -7.91
C SER A 198 -11.37 11.86 -9.07
N MET A 199 -10.32 11.07 -9.36
CA MET A 199 -9.38 11.30 -10.46
C MET A 199 -9.81 10.65 -11.78
N LEU A 200 -10.86 9.82 -11.78
CA LEU A 200 -11.35 9.19 -13.00
C LEU A 200 -12.03 10.21 -13.92
N PRO A 201 -11.88 10.07 -15.26
CA PRO A 201 -12.64 10.87 -16.20
C PRO A 201 -14.15 10.80 -15.94
N THR A 202 -14.85 11.94 -16.07
CA THR A 202 -16.28 12.09 -15.70
C THR A 202 -17.20 11.07 -16.39
N ARG A 203 -16.83 10.56 -17.56
CA ARG A 203 -17.60 9.52 -18.26
C ARG A 203 -17.51 8.16 -17.56
N ILE A 204 -16.32 7.79 -17.10
CA ILE A 204 -16.08 6.54 -16.37
C ILE A 204 -16.70 6.64 -14.98
N LEU A 205 -16.50 7.77 -14.30
CA LEU A 205 -17.07 8.01 -12.98
C LEU A 205 -18.59 7.86 -12.98
N ARG A 206 -19.30 8.46 -13.95
CA ARG A 206 -20.76 8.33 -14.08
C ARG A 206 -21.25 6.89 -14.22
N LEU A 207 -20.49 6.02 -14.90
CA LEU A 207 -20.82 4.59 -15.01
C LEU A 207 -20.62 3.85 -13.69
N LEU A 208 -19.57 4.21 -12.95
CA LEU A 208 -19.29 3.63 -11.63
C LEU A 208 -20.27 4.12 -10.56
N GLU A 209 -20.71 5.38 -10.65
CA GLU A 209 -21.75 5.96 -9.79
C GLU A 209 -23.07 5.23 -9.91
N PHE A 210 -23.45 4.84 -11.13
CA PHE A 210 -24.65 4.04 -11.37
C PHE A 210 -24.65 2.70 -10.60
N VAL A 211 -23.48 2.10 -10.37
CA VAL A 211 -23.34 0.85 -9.61
C VAL A 211 -22.95 1.05 -8.14
N GLY A 212 -22.96 2.30 -7.66
CA GLY A 212 -22.86 2.66 -6.25
C GLY A 212 -21.49 3.18 -5.78
N PHE A 213 -20.52 3.38 -6.67
CA PHE A 213 -19.26 4.04 -6.32
C PHE A 213 -19.43 5.55 -6.24
N SER A 214 -18.64 6.21 -5.40
CA SER A 214 -18.56 7.66 -5.36
C SER A 214 -17.18 8.06 -4.88
N GLY A 215 -16.62 9.12 -5.44
CA GLY A 215 -15.32 9.64 -5.04
C GLY A 215 -15.39 11.12 -4.68
N ASN A 216 -14.90 11.48 -3.50
CA ASN A 216 -14.70 12.86 -3.09
C ASN A 216 -13.21 13.09 -2.80
N LYS A 217 -12.57 13.91 -3.63
CA LYS A 217 -11.13 14.18 -3.53
C LYS A 217 -10.72 14.71 -2.16
N ASP A 218 -11.40 15.75 -1.68
CA ASP A 218 -11.02 16.44 -0.44
C ASP A 218 -11.22 15.54 0.78
N TYR A 219 -12.31 14.77 0.79
CA TYR A 219 -12.52 13.74 1.80
C TYR A 219 -11.45 12.64 1.72
N GLY A 220 -11.09 12.21 0.52
CA GLY A 220 -10.04 11.21 0.30
C GLY A 220 -8.69 11.66 0.84
N LEU A 221 -8.30 12.92 0.58
CA LEU A 221 -7.07 13.51 1.11
C LEU A 221 -7.11 13.64 2.63
N LEU A 222 -8.21 14.14 3.20
CA LEU A 222 -8.38 14.24 4.65
C LEU A 222 -8.20 12.89 5.35
N GLN A 223 -8.85 11.82 4.85
CA GLN A 223 -8.73 10.49 5.43
C GLN A 223 -7.30 9.95 5.37
N LEU A 224 -6.59 10.16 4.26
CA LEU A 224 -5.18 9.77 4.14
C LEU A 224 -4.28 10.58 5.08
N GLU A 225 -4.48 11.89 5.20
CA GLU A 225 -3.71 12.77 6.10
C GLU A 225 -3.89 12.38 7.57
N GLU A 226 -5.12 12.12 7.99
CA GLU A 226 -5.40 11.62 9.34
C GLU A 226 -4.81 10.22 9.56
N GLY A 227 -4.88 9.34 8.56
CA GLY A 227 -4.31 7.99 8.62
C GLY A 227 -2.78 8.01 8.70
N ALA A 228 -2.14 8.94 8.01
CA ALA A 228 -0.70 9.19 8.02
C ALA A 228 -0.22 9.76 9.36
N SER A 229 -1.03 10.61 10.01
CA SER A 229 -0.69 11.26 11.28
C SER A 229 -0.87 10.34 12.50
N GLY A 230 -1.66 9.26 12.36
CA GLY A 230 -1.93 8.30 13.43
C GLY A 230 -0.78 7.32 13.69
N HIS A 231 -0.77 6.73 14.89
CA HIS A 231 0.08 5.57 15.21
C HIS A 231 -0.64 4.28 14.80
N SER A 232 -0.57 3.97 13.50
CA SER A 232 -1.18 2.78 12.93
C SER A 232 -0.18 1.99 12.08
N PHE A 233 -0.47 0.70 11.90
CA PHE A 233 0.30 -0.19 11.03
C PHE A 233 0.33 0.30 9.58
N ARG A 234 -0.71 1.02 9.17
CA ARG A 234 -0.94 1.48 7.79
C ARG A 234 -0.56 2.92 7.55
N ALA A 235 -0.08 3.64 8.57
CA ALA A 235 0.28 5.05 8.46
C ALA A 235 1.29 5.32 7.34
N VAL A 236 2.30 4.45 7.19
CA VAL A 236 3.27 4.58 6.10
C VAL A 236 2.64 4.42 4.71
N LEU A 237 1.64 3.55 4.55
CA LEU A 237 0.95 3.37 3.27
C LEU A 237 0.12 4.61 2.91
N CYS A 238 -0.52 5.25 3.90
CA CYS A 238 -1.17 6.54 3.71
C CYS A 238 -0.17 7.62 3.25
N VAL A 239 1.00 7.68 3.88
CA VAL A 239 2.08 8.59 3.49
C VAL A 239 2.56 8.31 2.07
N MET A 240 2.77 7.05 1.69
CA MET A 240 3.16 6.69 0.33
C MET A 240 2.12 7.11 -0.70
N LEU A 241 0.83 6.92 -0.42
CA LEU A 241 -0.24 7.35 -1.33
C LEU A 241 -0.30 8.87 -1.49
N LEU A 242 -0.15 9.62 -0.39
CA LEU A 242 -0.08 11.09 -0.43
C LEU A 242 1.17 11.57 -1.20
N LEU A 243 2.32 10.96 -0.96
CA LEU A 243 3.54 11.26 -1.72
C LEU A 243 3.35 10.98 -3.22
N CYS A 244 2.78 9.83 -3.58
CA CYS A 244 2.44 9.51 -4.97
C CYS A 244 1.47 10.52 -5.57
N TYR A 245 0.46 10.93 -4.81
CA TYR A 245 -0.50 11.94 -5.23
C TYR A 245 0.19 13.27 -5.55
N HIS A 246 0.99 13.80 -4.62
CA HIS A 246 1.63 15.11 -4.77
C HIS A 246 2.80 15.13 -5.75
N THR A 247 3.47 14.00 -5.99
CA THR A 247 4.71 13.96 -6.81
C THR A 247 4.57 13.30 -8.19
N PHE A 248 3.50 12.54 -8.41
CA PHE A 248 3.24 11.86 -9.68
C PHE A 248 1.85 12.16 -10.25
N LEU A 249 0.78 11.86 -9.51
CA LEU A 249 -0.58 11.86 -10.08
C LEU A 249 -1.04 13.26 -10.49
N THR A 250 -0.72 14.29 -9.70
CA THR A 250 -1.05 15.68 -10.04
C THR A 250 -0.42 16.12 -11.36
N PHE A 251 0.80 15.66 -11.66
CA PHE A 251 1.52 15.92 -12.90
C PHE A 251 0.95 15.16 -14.08
N VAL A 252 0.75 13.84 -13.93
CA VAL A 252 0.22 12.98 -15.00
C VAL A 252 -1.18 13.43 -15.44
N LEU A 253 -2.01 13.85 -14.48
CA LEU A 253 -3.37 14.30 -14.75
C LEU A 253 -3.45 15.78 -15.14
N GLY A 254 -2.33 16.52 -15.14
CA GLY A 254 -2.29 17.94 -15.50
C GLY A 254 -3.13 18.84 -14.59
N THR A 255 -3.39 18.40 -13.35
CA THR A 255 -4.30 19.11 -12.43
C THR A 255 -3.69 20.35 -11.78
N GLY A 256 -2.39 20.61 -12.00
CA GLY A 256 -1.68 21.85 -11.64
C GLY A 256 -1.49 22.13 -10.14
N ASN A 257 -2.20 21.42 -9.26
CA ASN A 257 -2.19 21.65 -7.81
C ASN A 257 -1.10 20.81 -7.12
N VAL A 258 0.16 21.11 -7.42
CA VAL A 258 1.31 20.45 -6.78
C VAL A 258 1.56 21.10 -5.42
N ASN A 259 1.39 20.34 -4.34
CA ASN A 259 1.74 20.79 -2.99
C ASN A 259 3.08 20.16 -2.56
N ILE A 260 4.18 20.79 -2.97
CA ILE A 260 5.54 20.31 -2.66
C ILE A 260 5.82 20.41 -1.16
N GLU A 261 5.32 21.46 -0.50
CA GLU A 261 5.53 21.68 0.93
C GLU A 261 4.93 20.54 1.76
N GLU A 262 3.73 20.08 1.42
CA GLU A 262 3.11 18.95 2.10
C GLU A 262 3.87 17.64 1.82
N ALA A 263 4.33 17.40 0.59
CA ALA A 263 5.15 16.24 0.27
C ALA A 263 6.45 16.20 1.10
N GLU A 264 7.12 17.34 1.28
CA GLU A 264 8.30 17.44 2.14
C GLU A 264 7.99 17.21 3.61
N LYS A 265 6.90 17.79 4.10
CA LYS A 265 6.44 17.63 5.49
C LYS A 265 6.14 16.16 5.80
N LEU A 266 5.47 15.46 4.88
CA LEU A 266 5.19 14.03 4.98
C LEU A 266 6.46 13.19 4.97
N LEU A 267 7.44 13.52 4.12
CA LEU A 267 8.64 12.72 3.93
C LEU A 267 9.68 12.89 5.05
N LYS A 268 9.81 14.10 5.60
CA LYS A 268 10.88 14.47 6.55
C LYS A 268 11.01 13.55 7.77
N PRO A 269 9.93 13.14 8.47
CA PRO A 269 10.03 12.21 9.59
C PRO A 269 10.60 10.85 9.18
N TYR A 270 10.26 10.37 7.98
CA TYR A 270 10.71 9.07 7.47
C TYR A 270 12.17 9.10 7.01
N LEU A 271 12.64 10.18 6.40
CA LEU A 271 14.08 10.34 6.14
C LEU A 271 14.91 10.38 7.43
N LYS A 272 14.36 10.93 8.52
CA LYS A 272 15.01 10.91 9.83
C LYS A 272 15.04 9.51 10.44
N ARG A 273 13.94 8.76 10.35
CA ARG A 273 13.81 7.41 10.92
C ARG A 273 14.54 6.34 10.09
N TYR A 274 14.50 6.46 8.76
CA TYR A 274 15.06 5.52 7.78
C TYR A 274 15.98 6.26 6.80
N PRO A 275 17.14 6.76 7.25
CA PRO A 275 18.01 7.61 6.43
C PRO A 275 18.58 6.93 5.18
N LYS A 276 18.56 5.58 5.14
CA LYS A 276 18.94 4.78 3.98
C LYS A 276 17.77 4.05 3.34
N GLY A 277 16.52 4.29 3.76
CA GLY A 277 15.37 3.60 3.18
C GLY A 277 15.20 4.00 1.71
N ALA A 278 15.32 3.04 0.78
CA ALA A 278 15.35 3.31 -0.66
C ALA A 278 14.08 4.04 -1.13
N ILE A 279 12.91 3.64 -0.61
CA ILE A 279 11.62 4.28 -0.92
C ILE A 279 11.66 5.79 -0.59
N PHE A 280 12.17 6.15 0.59
CA PHE A 280 12.19 7.54 1.04
C PHE A 280 13.26 8.37 0.32
N LEU A 281 14.41 7.78 0.01
CA LEU A 281 15.45 8.43 -0.81
C LEU A 281 14.95 8.70 -2.23
N PHE A 282 14.20 7.75 -2.81
CA PHE A 282 13.57 7.95 -4.11
C PHE A 282 12.58 9.14 -4.09
N PHE A 283 11.67 9.19 -3.12
CA PHE A 283 10.76 10.34 -3.00
C PHE A 283 11.50 11.66 -2.72
N ALA A 284 12.61 11.63 -1.98
CA ALA A 284 13.44 12.82 -1.77
C ALA A 284 14.02 13.33 -3.09
N GLY A 285 14.59 12.43 -3.91
CA GLY A 285 15.06 12.78 -5.25
C GLY A 285 13.95 13.31 -6.14
N ARG A 286 12.76 12.69 -6.10
CA ARG A 286 11.60 13.11 -6.87
C ARG A 286 11.14 14.53 -6.50
N ILE A 287 11.09 14.85 -5.22
CA ILE A 287 10.75 16.20 -4.75
C ILE A 287 11.78 17.23 -5.25
N GLU A 288 13.08 16.94 -5.15
CA GLU A 288 14.11 17.84 -5.67
C GLU A 288 14.03 18.03 -7.19
N ALA A 289 13.70 16.97 -7.93
CA ALA A 289 13.50 17.04 -9.38
C ALA A 289 12.34 17.98 -9.72
N ILE A 290 11.21 17.86 -9.00
CA ILE A 290 10.03 18.72 -9.16
C ILE A 290 10.34 20.19 -8.83
N LYS A 291 11.19 20.44 -7.83
CA LYS A 291 11.67 21.79 -7.48
C LYS A 291 12.60 22.40 -8.52
N GLY A 292 13.07 21.62 -9.49
CA GLY A 292 14.10 22.03 -10.44
C GLY A 292 15.53 21.99 -9.89
N ASN A 293 15.72 21.42 -8.69
CA ASN A 293 17.04 21.25 -8.06
C ASN A 293 17.73 19.99 -8.60
N VAL A 294 18.00 19.97 -9.92
CA VAL A 294 18.41 18.76 -10.65
C VAL A 294 19.67 18.11 -10.05
N ASP A 295 20.65 18.91 -9.60
CA ASP A 295 21.87 18.38 -8.96
C ASP A 295 21.59 17.68 -7.63
N ALA A 296 20.64 18.17 -6.85
CA ALA A 296 20.23 17.52 -5.61
C ALA A 296 19.46 16.23 -5.91
N ALA A 297 18.58 16.27 -6.91
CA ALA A 297 17.83 15.09 -7.36
C ALA A 297 18.76 13.94 -7.77
N ILE A 298 19.77 14.22 -8.61
CA ILE A 298 20.78 13.23 -9.04
C ILE A 298 21.44 12.56 -7.83
N ARG A 299 21.95 13.36 -6.88
CA ARG A 299 22.60 12.83 -5.66
C ARG A 299 21.67 11.92 -4.87
N ARG A 300 20.39 12.28 -4.71
CA ARG A 300 19.42 11.46 -3.98
C ARG A 300 19.10 10.14 -4.68
N PHE A 301 18.99 10.15 -6.01
CA PHE A 301 18.75 8.93 -6.77
C PHE A 301 19.99 8.00 -6.75
N GLU A 302 21.20 8.56 -6.81
CA GLU A 302 22.44 7.80 -6.62
C GLU A 302 22.54 7.20 -5.21
N GLU A 303 22.27 7.99 -4.15
CA GLU A 303 22.18 7.52 -2.76
C GLU A 303 21.16 6.37 -2.62
N CYS A 304 20.02 6.47 -3.29
CA CYS A 304 19.00 5.41 -3.30
C CYS A 304 19.51 4.11 -3.95
N CYS A 305 20.22 4.21 -5.07
CA CYS A 305 20.85 3.06 -5.72
C CYS A 305 21.92 2.41 -4.83
N GLU A 306 22.71 3.20 -4.11
CA GLU A 306 23.75 2.70 -3.20
C GLU A 306 23.17 2.05 -1.93
N ALA A 307 21.97 2.45 -1.51
CA ALA A 307 21.40 2.05 -0.23
C ALA A 307 21.02 0.55 -0.14
N GLN A 308 20.82 -0.13 -1.27
CA GLN A 308 20.47 -1.55 -1.33
C GLN A 308 20.84 -2.16 -2.68
N GLN A 309 21.07 -3.47 -2.76
CA GLN A 309 21.39 -4.18 -4.02
C GLN A 309 20.48 -5.38 -4.30
N HIS A 310 19.51 -5.65 -3.42
CA HIS A 310 18.64 -6.83 -3.49
C HIS A 310 17.52 -6.65 -4.51
N TRP A 311 16.86 -5.49 -4.52
CA TRP A 311 15.72 -5.18 -5.36
C TRP A 311 16.13 -4.15 -6.42
N LYS A 312 16.64 -4.65 -7.54
CA LYS A 312 17.12 -3.83 -8.67
C LYS A 312 16.02 -2.94 -9.26
N GLN A 313 14.76 -3.26 -9.04
CA GLN A 313 13.61 -2.49 -9.52
C GLN A 313 13.55 -1.08 -8.90
N PHE A 314 14.00 -0.92 -7.65
CA PHE A 314 14.19 0.41 -7.07
C PHE A 314 15.30 1.19 -7.79
N HIS A 315 16.35 0.52 -8.26
CA HIS A 315 17.37 1.15 -9.10
C HIS A 315 16.78 1.55 -10.44
N HIS A 316 15.95 0.71 -11.06
CA HIS A 316 15.29 1.04 -12.33
C HIS A 316 14.41 2.29 -12.21
N MET A 317 13.67 2.46 -11.11
CA MET A 317 12.97 3.72 -10.82
C MET A 317 13.93 4.92 -10.78
N CYS A 318 15.07 4.78 -10.11
CA CYS A 318 16.08 5.83 -10.02
C CYS A 318 16.73 6.12 -11.38
N TYR A 319 17.05 5.09 -12.17
CA TYR A 319 17.65 5.23 -13.50
C TYR A 319 16.73 6.00 -14.45
N TRP A 320 15.41 5.80 -14.34
CA TRP A 320 14.43 6.57 -15.10
C TRP A 320 14.52 8.06 -14.78
N GLU A 321 14.52 8.41 -13.50
CA GLU A 321 14.61 9.81 -13.08
C GLU A 321 16.01 10.42 -13.37
N LEU A 322 17.08 9.65 -13.21
CA LEU A 322 18.45 10.05 -13.55
C LEU A 322 18.60 10.34 -15.05
N MET A 323 18.04 9.49 -15.91
CA MET A 323 18.00 9.73 -17.36
C MET A 323 17.40 11.10 -17.69
N TRP A 324 16.28 11.46 -17.07
CA TRP A 324 15.65 12.77 -17.26
C TRP A 324 16.47 13.91 -16.65
N CYS A 325 17.00 13.75 -15.45
CA CYS A 325 17.86 14.75 -14.82
C CYS A 325 19.08 15.09 -15.68
N PHE A 326 19.79 14.07 -16.21
CA PHE A 326 20.93 14.27 -17.09
C PHE A 326 20.52 14.87 -18.45
N THR A 327 19.32 14.52 -18.94
CA THR A 327 18.74 15.14 -20.14
C THR A 327 18.50 16.64 -19.93
N TYR A 328 17.91 17.05 -18.81
CA TYR A 328 17.69 18.47 -18.48
C TYR A 328 19.00 19.26 -18.37
N LYS A 329 20.09 18.60 -17.97
CA LYS A 329 21.44 19.19 -17.92
C LYS A 329 22.18 19.17 -19.26
N GLY A 330 21.62 18.59 -20.32
CA GLY A 330 22.30 18.40 -21.62
C GLY A 330 23.46 17.41 -21.58
N GLN A 331 23.52 16.53 -20.56
CA GLN A 331 24.56 15.51 -20.41
C GLN A 331 24.15 14.21 -21.11
N TRP A 332 24.05 14.27 -22.44
CA TRP A 332 23.48 13.22 -23.29
C TRP A 332 24.11 11.83 -23.13
N LYS A 333 25.43 11.76 -22.87
CA LYS A 333 26.13 10.48 -22.68
C LYS A 333 25.65 9.75 -21.41
N MET A 334 25.45 10.49 -20.32
CA MET A 334 24.95 9.91 -19.06
C MET A 334 23.47 9.56 -19.18
N ALA A 335 22.66 10.42 -19.81
CA ALA A 335 21.26 10.12 -20.09
C ALA A 335 21.13 8.82 -20.91
N TYR A 336 21.92 8.68 -21.98
CA TYR A 336 21.94 7.46 -22.80
C TYR A 336 22.39 6.23 -22.00
N PHE A 337 23.38 6.36 -21.12
CA PHE A 337 23.83 5.26 -20.27
C PHE A 337 22.69 4.67 -19.42
N TYR A 338 21.91 5.52 -18.74
CA TYR A 338 20.76 5.04 -17.95
C TYR A 338 19.62 4.51 -18.83
N ALA A 339 19.39 5.12 -20.00
CA ALA A 339 18.40 4.62 -20.95
C ALA A 339 18.76 3.22 -21.48
N ASP A 340 20.03 2.98 -21.83
CA ASP A 340 20.54 1.69 -22.28
C ASP A 340 20.46 0.63 -21.18
N LEU A 341 20.79 0.99 -19.94
CA LEU A 341 20.66 0.10 -18.78
C LEU A 341 19.21 -0.32 -18.56
N LEU A 342 18.28 0.63 -18.60
CA LEU A 342 16.84 0.35 -18.53
C LEU A 342 16.37 -0.54 -19.69
N SER A 343 16.79 -0.27 -20.92
CA SER A 343 16.39 -1.07 -22.09
C SER A 343 16.86 -2.53 -21.99
N LYS A 344 17.98 -2.79 -21.30
CA LYS A 344 18.54 -4.14 -21.14
C LYS A 344 17.93 -4.88 -19.96
N GLU A 345 17.67 -4.19 -18.85
CA GLU A 345 17.32 -4.82 -17.59
C GLU A 345 15.83 -4.73 -17.23
N ASN A 346 15.10 -3.75 -17.75
CA ASN A 346 13.73 -3.49 -17.33
C ASN A 346 12.71 -4.30 -18.15
N SER A 347 11.76 -4.92 -17.46
CA SER A 347 10.67 -5.70 -18.04
C SER A 347 9.41 -4.87 -18.35
N TRP A 348 9.27 -3.66 -17.79
CA TRP A 348 8.04 -2.85 -17.83
C TRP A 348 7.59 -2.47 -19.25
N SER A 349 8.55 -2.23 -20.15
CA SER A 349 8.24 -1.82 -21.53
C SER A 349 7.80 -2.97 -22.45
N LYS A 350 7.83 -4.23 -21.98
CA LYS A 350 7.42 -5.42 -22.75
C LYS A 350 5.97 -5.85 -22.47
N VAL A 351 5.30 -5.16 -21.55
CA VAL A 351 3.93 -5.45 -21.09
C VAL A 351 2.92 -4.45 -21.67
N GLY A 352 3.35 -3.55 -22.57
CA GLY A 352 2.52 -2.52 -23.20
C GLY A 352 2.30 -2.73 -24.68
#